data_AF-A0A9D8TWF8-F1
#
_entry.id   AF-A0A9D8TWF8-F1
#
_cell.length_a   1.000
_cell.length_b   1.000
_cell.length_c   1.000
_cell.angle_alpha   90.00
_cell.angle_beta   90.00
_cell.angle_gamma   90.00
#
_symmetry.space_group_name_H-M   'P 1'
#
loop_
_entity.id
_entity.type
_entity.pdbx_description
1 polymer ?
#
loop_
_entity_poly.entity_id
_entity_poly.type
_entity_poly.pdbx_seq_one_letter_code
_entity_poly.pdbx_strand_id
1 'polypeptide(L)'
;MNYIVNFEIPDEWWQGVFHVPDERVRARNRASIRKYSRMVWMEAERTGRAHKYERFCMSLAVQAEREGEFAGEAEEALKSLIDAGSRDSSWPGLWEDDDSSHRLLTCYFRLPVGMGRGRRKVQAGVWQVGPHFDPLHSLASSIAKEWESLPEWRRDLDWRGRVIEWAFPSSLWLTSNFTDTDIASRKAGRELGGWGSHKHDGEIDLLSASLESKAERLWEGFTPLRAQRCAILAQVRYALSGSDLKADPDNAGHTVLKVLEAGSKSGKILPLSSKRVPFLAFCRDERPAFKEPRLKPGEHSIRLFFFPLPPSWQAYRFVASLS
;
A
#
# COMPACT_ATOMS: atom_id res chain seq x y z
N MET A 1 -6.85 -21.65 -8.35
CA MET A 1 -6.11 -22.33 -7.26
C MET A 1 -5.10 -21.35 -6.68
N ASN A 2 -5.40 -20.69 -5.57
CA ASN A 2 -4.55 -19.60 -5.04
C ASN A 2 -3.15 -20.10 -4.67
N TYR A 3 -2.15 -19.23 -4.69
CA TYR A 3 -0.77 -19.60 -4.38
C TYR A 3 -0.07 -18.59 -3.47
N ILE A 4 0.95 -19.08 -2.76
CA ILE A 4 1.80 -18.29 -1.88
C ILE A 4 3.26 -18.55 -2.25
N VAL A 5 4.02 -17.49 -2.48
CA VAL A 5 5.46 -17.53 -2.70
C VAL A 5 6.18 -16.89 -1.52
N ASN A 6 7.20 -17.57 -1.01
CA ASN A 6 7.99 -17.13 0.13
C ASN A 6 9.27 -16.46 -0.38
N PHE A 7 9.61 -15.32 0.23
CA PHE A 7 10.83 -14.57 -0.04
C PHE A 7 11.61 -14.38 1.26
N GLU A 8 12.93 -14.34 1.14
CA GLU A 8 13.81 -13.97 2.24
C GLU A 8 14.68 -12.80 1.77
N ILE A 9 14.30 -11.58 2.15
CA ILE A 9 14.99 -10.36 1.70
C ILE A 9 16.05 -9.97 2.73
N PRO A 10 17.33 -9.80 2.34
CA PRO A 10 18.37 -9.27 3.23
C PRO A 10 17.99 -7.93 3.86
N ASP A 11 18.27 -7.76 5.16
CA ASP A 11 17.94 -6.52 5.87
C ASP A 11 18.68 -5.30 5.31
N GLU A 12 19.89 -5.49 4.78
CA GLU A 12 20.68 -4.47 4.09
C GLU A 12 19.99 -3.89 2.83
N TRP A 13 19.07 -4.65 2.23
CA TRP A 13 18.28 -4.17 1.09
C TRP A 13 16.95 -3.57 1.52
N TRP A 14 16.49 -3.86 2.75
CA TRP A 14 15.18 -3.45 3.22
C TRP A 14 15.07 -1.95 3.42
N GLN A 15 13.92 -1.39 3.06
CA GLN A 15 13.63 0.03 3.13
C GLN A 15 12.19 0.24 3.56
N GLY A 16 11.98 1.18 4.47
CA GLY A 16 10.65 1.58 4.91
C GLY A 16 10.30 2.97 4.40
N VAL A 17 9.02 3.25 4.22
CA VAL A 17 8.53 4.55 3.74
C VAL A 17 8.89 5.72 4.68
N PHE A 18 9.03 5.47 5.98
CA PHE A 18 9.43 6.51 6.95
C PHE A 18 10.94 6.72 7.06
N HIS A 19 11.74 5.81 6.48
CA HIS A 19 13.19 5.84 6.53
C HIS A 19 13.75 5.50 5.15
N VAL A 20 13.58 6.45 4.23
CA VAL A 20 14.12 6.33 2.87
C VAL A 20 15.58 6.78 2.94
N PRO A 21 16.55 5.92 2.61
CA PRO A 21 17.95 6.35 2.47
C PRO A 21 18.08 7.28 1.26
N ASP A 22 19.26 7.90 1.06
CA ASP A 22 19.50 8.73 -0.13
C ASP A 22 19.10 8.02 -1.45
N GLU A 23 18.78 8.81 -2.48
CA GLU A 23 18.18 8.30 -3.74
C GLU A 23 18.99 7.15 -4.35
N ARG A 24 20.33 7.19 -4.24
CA ARG A 24 21.20 6.15 -4.81
C ARG A 24 21.09 4.85 -4.04
N VAL A 25 21.13 4.90 -2.71
CA VAL A 25 20.94 3.70 -1.87
C VAL A 25 19.53 3.15 -2.08
N ARG A 26 18.51 4.01 -2.18
CA ARG A 26 17.14 3.66 -2.54
C ARG A 26 17.08 2.89 -3.86
N ALA A 27 17.56 3.49 -4.94
CA ALA A 27 17.55 2.88 -6.28
C ALA A 27 18.32 1.56 -6.32
N ARG A 28 19.51 1.50 -5.70
CA ARG A 28 20.32 0.28 -5.63
C ARG A 28 19.59 -0.85 -4.92
N ASN A 29 19.01 -0.58 -3.76
CA ASN A 29 18.30 -1.60 -2.98
C ASN A 29 17.03 -2.07 -3.69
N ARG A 30 16.25 -1.15 -4.29
CA ARG A 30 15.10 -1.50 -5.15
C ARG A 30 15.52 -2.43 -6.29
N ALA A 31 16.63 -2.11 -6.98
CA ALA A 31 17.18 -2.95 -8.04
C ALA A 31 17.61 -4.35 -7.52
N SER A 32 18.25 -4.42 -6.35
CA SER A 32 18.64 -5.69 -5.72
C SER A 32 17.42 -6.55 -5.36
N ILE A 33 16.40 -5.95 -4.73
CA ILE A 33 15.15 -6.64 -4.39
C ILE A 33 14.45 -7.11 -5.66
N ARG A 34 14.33 -6.26 -6.68
CA ARG A 34 13.67 -6.59 -7.95
C ARG A 34 14.37 -7.76 -8.65
N LYS A 35 15.71 -7.72 -8.74
CA LYS A 35 16.51 -8.79 -9.35
C LYS A 35 16.33 -10.13 -8.62
N TYR A 36 16.45 -10.13 -7.30
CA TYR A 36 16.25 -11.35 -6.50
C TYR A 36 14.81 -11.87 -6.63
N SER A 37 13.83 -10.99 -6.48
CA SER A 37 12.42 -11.36 -6.51
C SER A 37 12.00 -11.90 -7.89
N ARG A 38 12.57 -11.37 -8.97
CA ARG A 38 12.35 -11.88 -10.34
C ARG A 38 12.78 -13.33 -10.45
N MET A 39 13.96 -13.68 -9.92
CA MET A 39 14.43 -15.07 -9.91
C MET A 39 13.48 -15.99 -9.12
N VAL A 40 12.98 -15.52 -7.97
CA VAL A 40 12.04 -16.28 -7.13
C VAL A 40 10.71 -16.49 -7.84
N TRP A 41 10.17 -15.46 -8.50
CA TRP A 41 8.93 -15.56 -9.27
C TRP A 41 9.07 -16.50 -10.47
N MET A 42 10.13 -16.35 -11.26
CA MET A 42 10.41 -17.23 -12.41
C MET A 42 10.55 -18.69 -11.98
N GLU A 43 11.22 -18.95 -10.85
CA GLU A 43 11.36 -20.31 -10.31
C GLU A 43 10.01 -20.86 -9.82
N ALA A 44 9.18 -20.04 -9.18
CA ALA A 44 7.84 -20.44 -8.77
C ALA A 44 6.96 -20.80 -9.97
N GLU A 45 7.00 -20.00 -11.04
CA GLU A 45 6.28 -20.29 -12.29
C GLU A 45 6.81 -21.56 -12.97
N ARG A 46 8.14 -21.67 -13.15
CA ARG A 46 8.80 -22.82 -13.77
C ARG A 46 8.50 -24.13 -13.05
N THR A 47 8.31 -24.09 -11.72
CA THR A 47 7.97 -25.25 -10.90
C THR A 47 6.45 -25.47 -10.73
N GLY A 48 5.61 -24.70 -11.42
CA GLY A 48 4.15 -24.82 -11.35
C GLY A 48 3.53 -24.36 -10.03
N ARG A 49 4.27 -23.63 -9.20
CA ARG A 49 3.81 -23.06 -7.91
C ARG A 49 3.23 -21.65 -8.04
N ALA A 50 3.42 -21.00 -9.18
CA ALA A 50 2.83 -19.71 -9.51
C ALA A 50 2.33 -19.73 -10.96
N HIS A 51 1.28 -18.95 -11.23
CA HIS A 51 0.70 -18.81 -12.56
C HIS A 51 -0.04 -17.47 -12.68
N LYS A 52 -0.28 -17.05 -13.92
CA LYS A 52 -0.97 -15.79 -14.21
C LYS A 52 -2.46 -15.88 -13.84
N TYR A 53 -2.98 -14.78 -13.32
CA TYR A 53 -4.42 -14.55 -13.15
C TYR A 53 -4.85 -13.28 -13.84
N GLU A 54 -6.05 -13.32 -14.43
CA GLU A 54 -6.68 -12.13 -15.02
C GLU A 54 -7.15 -11.15 -13.94
N ARG A 55 -7.67 -11.64 -12.81
CA ARG A 55 -8.14 -10.79 -11.71
C ARG A 55 -7.74 -11.41 -10.38
N PHE A 56 -7.03 -10.66 -9.55
CA PHE A 56 -6.53 -11.15 -8.28
C PHE A 56 -6.42 -10.06 -7.21
N CYS A 57 -6.34 -10.51 -5.97
CA CYS A 57 -5.84 -9.75 -4.83
C CYS A 57 -4.44 -10.23 -4.46
N MET A 58 -3.59 -9.32 -4.02
CA MET A 58 -2.26 -9.61 -3.52
C MET A 58 -2.18 -9.37 -2.02
N SER A 59 -1.58 -10.33 -1.30
CA SER A 59 -1.40 -10.27 0.13
C SER A 59 0.07 -10.38 0.49
N LEU A 60 0.58 -9.45 1.28
CA LEU A 60 1.97 -9.37 1.70
C LEU A 60 2.07 -9.48 3.21
N ALA A 61 2.40 -10.67 3.68
CA ALA A 61 2.66 -10.92 5.09
C ALA A 61 4.15 -10.75 5.39
N VAL A 62 4.50 -9.85 6.30
CA VAL A 62 5.90 -9.44 6.54
C VAL A 62 6.33 -9.83 7.95
N GLN A 63 7.47 -10.51 8.06
CA GLN A 63 8.11 -10.75 9.35
C GLN A 63 8.62 -9.42 9.92
N ALA A 64 8.20 -9.12 11.14
CA ALA A 64 8.71 -7.97 11.87
C ALA A 64 10.13 -8.22 12.36
N GLU A 65 10.99 -7.22 12.23
CA GLU A 65 12.30 -7.14 12.87
C GLU A 65 12.17 -6.65 14.32
N ARG A 66 11.20 -5.76 14.58
CA ARG A 66 10.97 -5.15 15.91
C ARG A 66 9.55 -5.39 16.41
N GLU A 67 9.39 -5.39 17.74
CA GLU A 67 8.07 -5.52 18.33
C GLU A 67 7.18 -4.33 17.93
N GLY A 68 6.01 -4.63 17.37
CA GLY A 68 5.04 -3.60 17.01
C GLY A 68 5.30 -2.94 15.66
N GLU A 69 6.34 -3.32 14.91
CA GLU A 69 6.61 -2.80 13.55
C GLU A 69 5.34 -2.81 12.69
N PHE A 70 5.07 -1.69 12.01
CA PHE A 70 3.89 -1.52 11.18
C PHE A 70 4.15 -2.10 9.79
N ALA A 71 3.40 -3.13 9.41
CA ALA A 71 3.62 -3.83 8.15
C ALA A 71 3.43 -2.93 6.91
N GLY A 72 2.65 -1.86 7.01
CA GLY A 72 2.46 -0.89 5.93
C GLY A 72 3.75 -0.15 5.55
N GLU A 73 4.71 -0.02 6.47
CA GLU A 73 6.02 0.61 6.17
C GLU A 73 6.81 -0.16 5.11
N ALA A 74 6.53 -1.46 4.97
CA ALA A 74 7.18 -2.35 4.00
C ALA A 74 6.84 -2.02 2.55
N GLU A 75 5.88 -1.13 2.28
CA GLU A 75 5.41 -0.80 0.93
C GLU A 75 6.58 -0.44 0.00
N GLU A 76 7.54 0.38 0.45
CA GLU A 76 8.71 0.77 -0.36
C GLU A 76 9.54 -0.44 -0.84
N ALA A 77 9.89 -1.35 0.06
CA ALA A 77 10.65 -2.54 -0.28
C ALA A 77 9.83 -3.51 -1.14
N LEU A 78 8.57 -3.72 -0.77
CA LEU A 78 7.74 -4.76 -1.38
C LEU A 78 7.18 -4.36 -2.72
N LYS A 79 7.07 -3.08 -3.04
CA LYS A 79 6.75 -2.65 -4.39
C LYS A 79 7.75 -3.21 -5.41
N SER A 80 9.05 -3.21 -5.08
CA SER A 80 10.07 -3.81 -5.95
C SER A 80 9.90 -5.33 -6.14
N LEU A 81 9.33 -6.02 -5.16
CA LEU A 81 8.99 -7.44 -5.25
C LEU A 81 7.76 -7.67 -6.14
N ILE A 82 6.76 -6.79 -6.08
CA ILE A 82 5.57 -6.83 -6.96
C ILE A 82 5.98 -6.52 -8.40
N ASP A 83 6.73 -5.44 -8.63
CA ASP A 83 7.21 -5.03 -9.97
C ASP A 83 8.12 -6.11 -10.61
N ALA A 84 8.72 -7.00 -9.80
CA ALA A 84 9.49 -8.15 -10.25
C ALA A 84 8.63 -9.35 -10.68
N GLY A 85 7.31 -9.29 -10.51
CA GLY A 85 6.36 -10.24 -11.08
C GLY A 85 5.75 -9.73 -12.39
N SER A 86 5.85 -8.43 -12.68
CA SER A 86 5.27 -7.79 -13.88
C SER A 86 6.01 -8.19 -15.16
N ARG A 87 5.28 -8.26 -16.28
CA ARG A 87 5.84 -8.48 -17.63
C ARG A 87 7.00 -7.53 -17.95
N ASP A 88 8.05 -8.04 -18.59
CA ASP A 88 9.08 -7.22 -19.25
C ASP A 88 9.58 -7.86 -20.55
N SER A 89 10.64 -7.31 -21.15
CA SER A 89 11.22 -7.79 -22.40
C SER A 89 11.89 -9.17 -22.29
N SER A 90 12.22 -9.62 -21.07
CA SER A 90 12.95 -10.86 -20.79
C SER A 90 12.05 -11.99 -20.28
N TRP A 91 10.87 -11.66 -19.75
CA TRP A 91 9.94 -12.64 -19.18
C TRP A 91 8.48 -12.18 -19.30
N PRO A 92 7.53 -13.06 -19.72
CA PRO A 92 6.12 -12.71 -19.88
C PRO A 92 5.42 -12.19 -18.62
N GLY A 93 5.96 -12.45 -17.44
CA GLY A 93 5.41 -12.00 -16.17
C GLY A 93 4.19 -12.79 -15.71
N LEU A 94 3.88 -12.67 -14.42
CA LEU A 94 2.67 -13.21 -13.79
C LEU A 94 1.50 -12.22 -13.86
N TRP A 95 1.76 -10.94 -14.13
CA TRP A 95 0.77 -9.88 -14.30
C TRP A 95 1.29 -8.76 -15.22
N GLU A 96 0.38 -7.91 -15.69
CA GLU A 96 0.75 -6.69 -16.41
C GLU A 96 1.29 -5.62 -15.44
N ASP A 97 2.15 -4.75 -15.95
CA ASP A 97 2.75 -3.66 -15.16
C ASP A 97 1.81 -2.45 -15.09
N ASP A 98 1.66 -1.88 -13.89
CA ASP A 98 0.81 -0.69 -13.63
C ASP A 98 -0.62 -0.79 -14.21
N ASP A 99 -1.28 -1.96 -14.08
CA ASP A 99 -2.68 -2.17 -14.47
C ASP A 99 -3.55 -2.67 -13.31
N SER A 100 -4.15 -1.71 -12.63
CA SER A 100 -5.08 -1.90 -11.52
C SER A 100 -6.40 -2.61 -11.88
N SER A 101 -6.69 -2.85 -13.17
CA SER A 101 -7.87 -3.64 -13.55
C SER A 101 -7.69 -5.15 -13.29
N HIS A 102 -6.44 -5.60 -13.14
CA HIS A 102 -6.08 -6.98 -12.85
C HIS A 102 -5.75 -7.19 -11.36
N ARG A 103 -5.03 -6.27 -10.71
CA ARG A 103 -4.74 -6.31 -9.26
C ARG A 103 -5.71 -5.41 -8.49
N LEU A 104 -6.77 -6.01 -7.95
CA LEU A 104 -7.88 -5.27 -7.33
C LEU A 104 -7.61 -4.79 -5.89
N LEU A 105 -6.69 -5.46 -5.20
CA LEU A 105 -6.32 -5.18 -3.81
C LEU A 105 -4.86 -5.56 -3.57
N THR A 106 -4.10 -4.68 -2.94
CA THR A 106 -2.79 -5.01 -2.36
C THR A 106 -2.88 -4.81 -0.85
N CYS A 107 -2.64 -5.85 -0.04
CA CYS A 107 -2.72 -5.75 1.41
C CYS A 107 -1.42 -6.15 2.12
N TYR A 108 -1.15 -5.48 3.23
CA TYR A 108 0.06 -5.59 4.05
C TYR A 108 -0.35 -5.90 5.49
N PHE A 109 0.23 -6.96 6.04
CA PHE A 109 0.01 -7.35 7.43
C PHE A 109 1.22 -8.08 7.99
N ARG A 110 1.26 -8.24 9.31
CA ARG A 110 2.36 -8.93 9.98
C ARG A 110 2.24 -10.44 9.81
N LEU A 111 3.35 -11.08 9.42
CA LEU A 111 3.48 -12.53 9.41
C LEU A 111 3.51 -13.05 10.87
N PRO A 112 2.73 -14.09 11.23
CA PRO A 112 2.62 -14.58 12.60
C PRO A 112 3.80 -15.50 12.98
N VAL A 113 5.02 -15.00 12.82
CA VAL A 113 6.26 -15.67 13.18
C VAL A 113 7.09 -14.80 14.13
N GLY A 114 8.08 -15.42 14.79
CA GLY A 114 9.03 -14.70 15.64
C GLY A 114 9.82 -13.64 14.88
N MET A 115 10.48 -12.73 15.61
CA MET A 115 11.35 -11.72 15.00
C MET A 115 12.52 -12.39 14.27
N GLY A 116 12.86 -11.87 13.09
CA GLY A 116 14.01 -12.32 12.30
C GLY A 116 15.24 -11.43 12.52
N ARG A 117 16.42 -11.91 12.11
CA ARG A 117 17.64 -11.09 11.99
C ARG A 117 18.38 -11.45 10.70
N GLY A 118 18.91 -10.44 10.02
CA GLY A 118 19.75 -10.56 8.82
C GLY A 118 18.95 -10.74 7.53
N ARG A 119 17.77 -11.37 7.60
CA ARG A 119 16.84 -11.52 6.48
C ARG A 119 15.39 -11.43 6.99
N ARG A 120 14.57 -10.62 6.31
CA ARG A 120 13.13 -10.55 6.50
C ARG A 120 12.41 -11.58 5.64
N LYS A 121 11.57 -12.39 6.28
CA LYS A 121 10.64 -13.29 5.58
C LYS A 121 9.42 -12.52 5.11
N VAL A 122 9.06 -12.74 3.85
CA VAL A 122 7.84 -12.20 3.24
C VAL A 122 7.06 -13.34 2.60
N GLN A 123 5.76 -13.39 2.83
CA GLN A 123 4.85 -14.27 2.09
C GLN A 123 3.99 -13.42 1.16
N ALA A 124 4.17 -13.60 -0.15
CA ALA A 124 3.33 -13.01 -1.17
C ALA A 124 2.27 -14.03 -1.62
N GLY A 125 1.03 -13.80 -1.24
CA GLY A 125 -0.13 -14.59 -1.68
C GLY A 125 -0.83 -13.91 -2.85
N VAL A 126 -1.22 -14.71 -3.85
CA VAL A 126 -2.00 -14.28 -5.01
C VAL A 126 -3.32 -15.04 -5.01
N TRP A 127 -4.41 -14.29 -4.88
CA TRP A 127 -5.75 -14.79 -4.64
C TRP A 127 -6.63 -14.44 -5.84
N GLN A 128 -7.02 -15.44 -6.62
CA GLN A 128 -7.96 -15.26 -7.72
C GLN A 128 -9.30 -14.80 -7.16
N VAL A 129 -9.92 -13.82 -7.81
CA VAL A 129 -11.23 -13.30 -7.40
C VAL A 129 -12.20 -13.26 -8.56
N GLY A 130 -13.49 -13.33 -8.23
CA GLY A 130 -14.57 -13.29 -9.21
C GLY A 130 -14.70 -11.93 -9.93
N PRO A 131 -15.45 -11.88 -11.03
CA PRO A 131 -15.63 -10.65 -11.83
C PRO A 131 -16.27 -9.50 -11.05
N HIS A 132 -17.10 -9.80 -10.05
CA HIS A 132 -17.82 -8.82 -9.23
C HIS A 132 -17.20 -8.60 -7.85
N PHE A 133 -15.93 -8.97 -7.67
CA PHE A 133 -15.25 -8.75 -6.42
C PHE A 133 -15.10 -7.25 -6.13
N ASP A 134 -15.60 -6.82 -4.97
CA ASP A 134 -15.43 -5.47 -4.43
C ASP A 134 -14.57 -5.57 -3.15
N PRO A 135 -13.33 -5.05 -3.16
CA PRO A 135 -12.44 -5.12 -2.01
C PRO A 135 -12.99 -4.41 -0.76
N LEU A 136 -13.67 -3.27 -0.93
CA LEU A 136 -14.24 -2.50 0.16
C LEU A 136 -15.39 -3.27 0.80
N HIS A 137 -16.34 -3.74 -0.02
CA HIS A 137 -17.47 -4.51 0.46
C HIS A 137 -17.04 -5.81 1.13
N SER A 138 -16.05 -6.51 0.56
CA SER A 138 -15.51 -7.76 1.10
C SER A 138 -14.91 -7.57 2.49
N LEU A 139 -14.02 -6.58 2.66
CA LEU A 139 -13.39 -6.29 3.94
C LEU A 139 -14.41 -5.81 4.97
N ALA A 140 -15.27 -4.85 4.60
CA ALA A 140 -16.30 -4.31 5.49
C ALA A 140 -17.26 -5.41 5.97
N SER A 141 -17.71 -6.28 5.07
CA SER A 141 -18.62 -7.38 5.40
C SER A 141 -17.97 -8.43 6.29
N SER A 142 -16.70 -8.76 6.06
CA SER A 142 -15.95 -9.68 6.94
C SER A 142 -15.88 -9.15 8.37
N ILE A 143 -15.58 -7.86 8.54
CA ILE A 143 -15.46 -7.21 9.85
C ILE A 143 -16.84 -7.04 10.51
N ALA A 144 -17.85 -6.60 9.76
CA ALA A 144 -19.21 -6.40 10.26
C ALA A 144 -19.83 -7.70 10.78
N LYS A 145 -19.69 -8.81 10.03
CA LYS A 145 -20.18 -10.13 10.45
C LYS A 145 -19.59 -10.56 11.80
N GLU A 146 -18.29 -10.32 12.02
CA GLU A 146 -17.66 -10.64 13.30
C GLU A 146 -18.17 -9.72 14.44
N TRP A 147 -18.34 -8.41 14.21
CA TRP A 147 -18.94 -7.52 15.22
C TRP A 147 -20.38 -7.88 15.58
N GLU A 148 -21.18 -8.24 14.58
CA GLU A 148 -22.59 -8.60 14.75
C GLU A 148 -22.75 -9.91 15.54
N SER A 149 -21.78 -10.83 15.43
CA SER A 149 -21.72 -12.07 16.22
C SER A 149 -21.45 -11.83 17.72
N LEU A 150 -20.93 -10.66 18.08
CA LEU A 150 -20.65 -10.30 19.48
C LEU A 150 -21.89 -9.67 20.15
N PRO A 151 -22.11 -9.93 21.45
CA PRO A 151 -23.09 -9.21 22.24
C PRO A 151 -22.86 -7.69 22.17
N GLU A 152 -23.92 -6.90 22.19
CA GLU A 152 -23.84 -5.44 22.01
C GLU A 152 -22.88 -4.75 22.98
N TRP A 153 -22.84 -5.19 24.24
CA TRP A 153 -21.93 -4.65 25.28
C TRP A 153 -20.44 -4.93 25.02
N ARG A 154 -20.10 -5.82 24.08
CA ARG A 154 -18.73 -6.09 23.64
C ARG A 154 -18.33 -5.33 22.37
N ARG A 155 -19.26 -4.62 21.74
CA ARG A 155 -18.97 -3.84 20.52
C ARG A 155 -18.26 -2.55 20.90
N ASP A 156 -17.22 -2.21 20.14
CA ASP A 156 -16.47 -0.96 20.34
C ASP A 156 -17.37 0.27 20.02
N LEU A 157 -17.14 1.41 20.67
CA LEU A 157 -17.97 2.62 20.50
C LEU A 157 -17.96 3.13 19.05
N ASP A 158 -16.88 2.86 18.30
CA ASP A 158 -16.71 3.24 16.90
C ASP A 158 -16.86 2.04 15.92
N TRP A 159 -17.44 0.90 16.33
CA TRP A 159 -17.40 -0.36 15.54
C TRP A 159 -17.85 -0.25 14.07
N ARG A 160 -18.68 0.75 13.73
CA ARG A 160 -19.12 1.05 12.36
C ARG A 160 -18.05 1.64 11.45
N GLY A 161 -16.92 2.05 12.01
CA GLY A 161 -15.80 2.65 11.29
C GLY A 161 -16.02 4.10 10.89
N ARG A 162 -14.99 4.65 10.23
CA ARG A 162 -14.99 6.04 9.73
C ARG A 162 -14.37 6.07 8.34
N VAL A 163 -14.86 7.00 7.52
CA VAL A 163 -14.29 7.30 6.21
C VAL A 163 -13.84 8.74 6.18
N ILE A 164 -12.66 8.97 5.64
CA ILE A 164 -12.10 10.30 5.44
C ILE A 164 -11.61 10.40 4.01
N GLU A 165 -11.88 11.50 3.33
CA GLU A 165 -11.48 11.72 1.94
C GLU A 165 -10.82 13.07 1.78
N TRP A 166 -9.72 13.07 1.03
CA TRP A 166 -8.98 14.28 0.69
C TRP A 166 -8.52 14.23 -0.76
N ALA A 167 -8.50 15.41 -1.38
CA ALA A 167 -7.90 15.63 -2.68
C ALA A 167 -6.52 16.30 -2.53
N PHE A 168 -5.58 15.83 -3.33
CA PHE A 168 -4.21 16.32 -3.41
C PHE A 168 -3.93 16.76 -4.85
N PRO A 169 -3.41 18.00 -5.06
CA PRO A 169 -2.94 18.38 -6.38
C PRO A 169 -1.74 17.51 -6.77
N SER A 170 -1.56 17.24 -8.06
CA SER A 170 -0.44 16.46 -8.58
C SER A 170 0.91 17.01 -8.13
N SER A 171 1.04 18.31 -7.89
CA SER A 171 2.26 18.94 -7.35
C SER A 171 2.66 18.45 -5.95
N LEU A 172 1.69 17.98 -5.15
CA LEU A 172 1.89 17.41 -3.80
C LEU A 172 1.79 15.87 -3.78
N TRP A 173 1.50 15.23 -4.92
CA TRP A 173 1.36 13.78 -5.00
C TRP A 173 2.74 13.12 -5.02
N LEU A 174 3.04 12.30 -4.02
CA LEU A 174 4.28 11.54 -3.93
C LEU A 174 3.97 10.04 -4.14
N THR A 175 4.64 9.44 -5.11
CA THR A 175 4.49 8.01 -5.42
C THR A 175 5.76 7.27 -5.08
N SER A 176 5.65 5.96 -4.79
CA SER A 176 6.82 5.10 -4.58
C SER A 176 7.61 4.84 -5.89
N ASN A 177 7.13 5.30 -7.05
CA ASN A 177 7.88 5.26 -8.31
C ASN A 177 8.68 6.53 -8.57
N PHE A 178 8.32 7.65 -7.95
CA PHE A 178 8.97 8.92 -8.26
C PHE A 178 10.38 9.00 -7.72
N THR A 179 11.15 9.72 -8.52
CA THR A 179 12.56 10.00 -8.34
C THR A 179 12.73 11.48 -8.03
N ASP A 180 13.88 11.88 -7.48
CA ASP A 180 14.19 13.30 -7.27
C ASP A 180 14.15 14.05 -8.61
N THR A 181 14.60 13.40 -9.67
CA THR A 181 14.58 13.94 -11.04
C THR A 181 13.17 14.05 -11.61
N ASP A 182 12.27 13.11 -11.31
CA ASP A 182 10.86 13.16 -11.74
C ASP A 182 10.15 14.32 -11.07
N ILE A 183 10.38 14.51 -9.77
CA ILE A 183 9.78 15.61 -9.01
C ILE A 183 10.29 16.95 -9.55
N ALA A 184 11.59 17.08 -9.78
CA ALA A 184 12.17 18.27 -10.40
C ALA A 184 11.59 18.53 -11.79
N SER A 185 11.48 17.49 -12.63
CA SER A 185 10.91 17.58 -13.98
C SER A 185 9.46 18.05 -13.95
N ARG A 186 8.68 17.51 -13.02
CA ARG A 186 7.29 17.93 -12.78
C ARG A 186 7.21 19.39 -12.35
N LYS A 187 8.07 19.83 -11.42
CA LYS A 187 8.12 21.24 -10.98
C LYS A 187 8.50 22.19 -12.12
N ALA A 188 9.40 21.77 -13.00
CA ALA A 188 9.84 22.57 -14.14
C ALA A 188 8.90 22.50 -15.36
N GLY A 189 7.93 21.58 -15.37
CA GLY A 189 7.04 21.36 -16.52
C GLY A 189 7.74 20.82 -17.77
N ARG A 190 8.93 20.22 -17.61
CA ARG A 190 9.73 19.62 -18.69
C ARG A 190 10.64 18.54 -18.14
N GLU A 191 11.04 17.59 -18.98
CA GLU A 191 11.99 16.54 -18.61
C GLU A 191 13.38 17.13 -18.32
N LEU A 192 13.95 16.83 -17.15
CA LEU A 192 15.24 17.36 -16.69
C LEU A 192 16.38 16.32 -16.66
N GLY A 193 16.11 15.04 -16.96
CA GLY A 193 17.11 13.99 -17.02
C GLY A 193 16.60 12.62 -16.59
N GLY A 194 17.51 11.66 -16.41
CA GLY A 194 17.23 10.29 -15.96
C GLY A 194 17.68 10.00 -14.53
N TRP A 195 17.23 8.85 -14.00
CA TRP A 195 17.38 8.45 -12.61
C TRP A 195 18.84 8.38 -12.13
N GLY A 196 19.16 8.92 -10.95
CA GLY A 196 20.50 8.82 -10.33
C GLY A 196 21.52 9.86 -10.80
N SER A 197 21.07 11.01 -11.33
CA SER A 197 21.97 12.07 -11.84
C SER A 197 22.55 13.02 -10.77
N HIS A 198 22.09 12.93 -9.52
CA HIS A 198 22.47 13.78 -8.37
C HIS A 198 22.18 15.28 -8.50
N LYS A 199 21.62 15.74 -9.61
CA LYS A 199 21.39 17.18 -9.87
C LYS A 199 20.23 17.77 -9.09
N HIS A 200 19.35 16.91 -8.55
CA HIS A 200 18.08 17.28 -7.95
C HIS A 200 17.88 16.58 -6.59
N ASP A 201 18.97 16.13 -5.94
CA ASP A 201 18.88 15.40 -4.67
C ASP A 201 18.11 16.21 -3.60
N GLY A 202 17.19 15.53 -2.91
CA GLY A 202 16.38 16.10 -1.83
C GLY A 202 15.03 16.68 -2.26
N GLU A 203 14.65 16.55 -3.53
CA GLU A 203 13.33 16.95 -4.04
C GLU A 203 12.19 16.12 -3.43
N ILE A 204 12.41 14.81 -3.22
CA ILE A 204 11.52 13.90 -2.48
C ILE A 204 11.36 14.40 -1.04
N ASP A 205 12.44 14.77 -0.36
CA ASP A 205 12.40 15.21 1.03
C ASP A 205 11.64 16.53 1.18
N LEU A 206 11.88 17.49 0.29
CA LEU A 206 11.16 18.77 0.25
C LEU A 206 9.66 18.57 -0.03
N LEU A 207 9.33 17.68 -0.95
CA LEU A 207 7.94 17.34 -1.26
C LEU A 207 7.27 16.61 -0.10
N SER A 208 7.99 15.68 0.54
CA SER A 208 7.55 14.92 1.70
C SER A 208 7.24 15.84 2.88
N ALA A 209 8.10 16.81 3.18
CA ALA A 209 7.87 17.82 4.22
C ALA A 209 6.65 18.72 3.91
N SER A 210 6.48 19.10 2.64
CA SER A 210 5.32 19.87 2.18
C SER A 210 4.01 19.07 2.34
N LEU A 211 4.06 17.77 2.02
CA LEU A 211 2.95 16.85 2.19
C LEU A 211 2.62 16.62 3.66
N GLU A 212 3.62 16.42 4.53
CA GLU A 212 3.42 16.28 5.98
C GLU A 212 2.74 17.52 6.57
N SER A 213 3.23 18.71 6.23
CA SER A 213 2.61 19.98 6.66
C SER A 213 1.16 20.11 6.18
N LYS A 214 0.84 19.65 4.96
CA LYS A 214 -0.53 19.61 4.44
C LYS A 214 -1.37 18.60 5.23
N ALA A 215 -0.84 17.39 5.47
CA ALA A 215 -1.53 16.32 6.16
C ALA A 215 -1.87 16.69 7.62
N GLU A 216 -0.94 17.31 8.35
CA GLU A 216 -1.19 17.80 9.72
C GLU A 216 -2.40 18.73 9.77
N ARG A 217 -2.46 19.72 8.88
CA ARG A 217 -3.61 20.64 8.77
C ARG A 217 -4.90 19.92 8.40
N LEU A 218 -4.83 18.90 7.55
CA LEU A 218 -6.00 18.10 7.22
C LEU A 218 -6.56 17.39 8.46
N TRP A 219 -5.72 17.00 9.41
CA TRP A 219 -6.13 16.31 10.63
C TRP A 219 -6.71 17.20 11.74
N GLU A 220 -6.44 18.52 11.74
CA GLU A 220 -6.85 19.44 12.82
C GLU A 220 -8.34 19.36 13.16
N GLY A 221 -9.20 19.29 12.13
CA GLY A 221 -10.66 19.27 12.26
C GLY A 221 -11.28 17.91 12.62
N PHE A 222 -10.48 16.85 12.75
CA PHE A 222 -11.01 15.50 12.96
C PHE A 222 -11.15 15.16 14.44
N THR A 223 -12.23 14.45 14.78
CA THR A 223 -12.40 13.86 16.11
C THR A 223 -11.58 12.57 16.20
N PRO A 224 -10.76 12.38 17.26
CA PRO A 224 -9.95 11.18 17.42
C PRO A 224 -10.75 9.87 17.33
N LEU A 225 -10.20 8.88 16.64
CA LEU A 225 -10.71 7.52 16.62
C LEU A 225 -10.51 6.86 17.99
N ARG A 226 -11.55 6.27 18.58
CA ARG A 226 -11.49 5.67 19.92
C ARG A 226 -11.30 4.16 19.91
N ALA A 227 -11.24 3.56 18.73
CA ALA A 227 -11.06 2.12 18.56
C ALA A 227 -9.74 1.63 19.18
N GLN A 228 -9.71 0.40 19.70
CA GLN A 228 -8.45 -0.14 20.23
C GLN A 228 -7.48 -0.62 19.14
N ARG A 229 -8.04 -1.12 18.04
CA ARG A 229 -7.35 -1.62 16.86
C ARG A 229 -8.19 -1.35 15.61
N CYS A 230 -7.57 -1.07 14.47
CA CYS A 230 -8.29 -0.90 13.20
C CYS A 230 -7.55 -1.50 11.99
N ALA A 231 -8.32 -2.00 11.02
CA ALA A 231 -7.83 -2.19 9.66
C ALA A 231 -8.01 -0.88 8.90
N ILE A 232 -7.09 -0.59 7.99
CA ILE A 232 -7.15 0.58 7.12
C ILE A 232 -7.24 0.12 5.66
N LEU A 233 -8.21 0.63 4.93
CA LEU A 233 -8.29 0.51 3.47
C LEU A 233 -8.15 1.89 2.85
N ALA A 234 -7.14 2.07 2.02
CA ALA A 234 -6.94 3.24 1.19
C ALA A 234 -7.53 2.99 -0.20
N GLN A 235 -8.61 3.69 -0.51
CA GLN A 235 -9.12 3.82 -1.87
C GLN A 235 -8.41 4.98 -2.56
N VAL A 236 -7.82 4.72 -3.71
CA VAL A 236 -7.04 5.71 -4.46
C VAL A 236 -7.72 6.00 -5.79
N ARG A 237 -7.92 7.28 -6.08
CA ARG A 237 -8.32 7.77 -7.39
C ARG A 237 -7.23 8.67 -7.93
N TYR A 238 -6.66 8.31 -9.08
CA TYR A 238 -5.73 9.20 -9.76
C TYR A 238 -6.45 10.25 -10.60
N ALA A 239 -5.72 11.32 -10.95
CA ALA A 239 -6.21 12.34 -11.85
C ALA A 239 -6.67 11.72 -13.18
N LEU A 240 -7.75 12.26 -13.76
CA LEU A 240 -8.41 11.72 -14.96
C LEU A 240 -7.62 12.01 -16.27
N SER A 241 -6.31 11.84 -16.29
CA SER A 241 -5.48 12.14 -17.46
C SER A 241 -4.22 11.28 -17.52
N GLY A 242 -3.85 10.83 -18.73
CA GLY A 242 -2.57 10.17 -19.00
C GLY A 242 -2.48 8.72 -18.52
N SER A 243 -1.24 8.28 -18.25
CA SER A 243 -0.89 6.94 -17.76
C SER A 243 -1.47 6.61 -16.38
N ASP A 244 -1.80 7.64 -15.60
CA ASP A 244 -2.31 7.53 -14.23
C ASP A 244 -3.68 6.82 -14.15
N LEU A 245 -4.42 6.76 -15.26
CA LEU A 245 -5.72 6.09 -15.32
C LEU A 245 -5.64 4.58 -15.13
N LYS A 246 -4.47 3.96 -15.21
CA LYS A 246 -4.32 2.51 -14.96
C LYS A 246 -3.44 2.18 -13.76
N ALA A 247 -2.67 3.16 -13.28
CA ALA A 247 -1.69 3.00 -12.21
C ALA A 247 -2.23 2.22 -11.01
N ASP A 248 -1.36 1.40 -10.44
CA ASP A 248 -1.67 0.59 -9.28
C ASP A 248 -1.88 1.46 -8.02
N PRO A 249 -2.97 1.27 -7.25
CA PRO A 249 -3.29 2.06 -6.06
C PRO A 249 -2.19 2.13 -5.01
N ASP A 250 -1.39 1.07 -4.86
CA ASP A 250 -0.25 1.05 -3.93
C ASP A 250 0.90 1.98 -4.35
N ASN A 251 0.92 2.48 -5.59
CA ASN A 251 1.82 3.58 -5.98
C ASN A 251 1.61 4.83 -5.13
N ALA A 252 0.43 5.01 -4.53
CA ALA A 252 0.15 6.09 -3.59
C ALA A 252 0.68 5.86 -2.17
N GLY A 253 1.40 4.75 -1.94
CA GLY A 253 1.86 4.29 -0.63
C GLY A 253 2.54 5.38 0.18
N HIS A 254 3.51 6.09 -0.42
CA HIS A 254 4.19 7.23 0.21
C HIS A 254 3.22 8.32 0.67
N THR A 255 2.31 8.74 -0.23
CA THR A 255 1.33 9.78 0.11
C THR A 255 0.41 9.33 1.24
N VAL A 256 -0.16 8.14 1.12
CA VAL A 256 -1.08 7.57 2.11
C VAL A 256 -0.40 7.39 3.47
N LEU A 257 0.81 6.83 3.50
CA LEU A 257 1.53 6.57 4.74
C LEU A 257 1.96 7.85 5.43
N LYS A 258 2.36 8.90 4.70
CA LYS A 258 2.64 10.22 5.29
C LYS A 258 1.39 10.87 5.88
N VAL A 259 0.25 10.74 5.21
CA VAL A 259 -1.03 11.21 5.75
C VAL A 259 -1.41 10.44 7.02
N LEU A 260 -1.24 9.12 7.04
CA LEU A 260 -1.47 8.30 8.23
C LEU A 260 -0.50 8.64 9.36
N GLU A 261 0.77 8.88 9.06
CA GLU A 261 1.81 9.26 10.02
C GLU A 261 1.44 10.57 10.74
N ALA A 262 1.03 11.60 10.00
CA ALA A 262 0.57 12.87 10.56
C ALA A 262 -0.66 12.69 11.48
N GLY A 263 -1.59 11.82 11.08
CA GLY A 263 -2.78 11.51 11.89
C GLY A 263 -2.45 10.78 13.18
N SER A 264 -1.46 9.89 13.13
CA SER A 264 -0.95 9.16 14.28
C SER A 264 -0.20 10.09 15.24
N LYS A 265 0.70 10.95 14.72
CA LYS A 265 1.46 11.93 15.51
C LYS A 265 0.55 12.95 16.22
N SER A 266 -0.51 13.39 15.56
CA SER A 266 -1.51 14.32 16.12
C SER A 266 -2.53 13.66 17.05
N GLY A 267 -2.44 12.33 17.27
CA GLY A 267 -3.36 11.58 18.13
C GLY A 267 -4.79 11.48 17.59
N LYS A 268 -5.00 11.76 16.30
CA LYS A 268 -6.32 11.67 15.65
C LYS A 268 -6.66 10.23 15.24
N ILE A 269 -5.64 9.42 14.94
CA ILE A 269 -5.79 7.98 14.72
C ILE A 269 -4.85 7.21 15.63
N LEU A 270 -4.99 5.88 15.60
CA LEU A 270 -4.18 4.99 16.42
C LEU A 270 -2.69 5.03 16.02
N PRO A 271 -1.78 4.80 16.98
CA PRO A 271 -0.36 4.62 16.68
C PRO A 271 -0.14 3.56 15.59
N LEU A 272 0.54 3.92 14.50
CA LEU A 272 0.86 3.00 13.43
C LEU A 272 1.78 1.89 13.96
N SER A 273 1.22 0.70 14.15
CA SER A 273 1.93 -0.47 14.67
C SER A 273 1.16 -1.73 14.32
N SER A 274 1.81 -2.88 14.18
CA SER A 274 1.09 -4.14 13.92
C SER A 274 0.11 -4.54 15.04
N LYS A 275 0.26 -3.99 16.25
CA LYS A 275 -0.67 -4.22 17.37
C LYS A 275 -1.97 -3.43 17.16
N ARG A 276 -1.87 -2.14 16.85
CA ARG A 276 -3.02 -1.22 16.73
C ARG A 276 -3.59 -1.18 15.32
N VAL A 277 -2.76 -1.27 14.30
CA VAL A 277 -3.12 -1.27 12.89
C VAL A 277 -2.55 -2.55 12.24
N PRO A 278 -3.18 -3.72 12.46
CA PRO A 278 -2.65 -5.00 11.99
C PRO A 278 -2.79 -5.22 10.47
N PHE A 279 -3.54 -4.37 9.77
CA PHE A 279 -3.86 -4.54 8.36
C PHE A 279 -3.96 -3.18 7.65
N LEU A 280 -3.22 -3.02 6.58
CA LEU A 280 -3.32 -1.90 5.64
C LEU A 280 -3.55 -2.47 4.24
N ALA A 281 -4.47 -1.90 3.47
CA ALA A 281 -4.67 -2.30 2.10
C ALA A 281 -4.93 -1.11 1.17
N PHE A 282 -4.62 -1.30 -0.10
CA PHE A 282 -4.80 -0.34 -1.18
C PHE A 282 -5.70 -0.95 -2.24
N CYS A 283 -6.69 -0.20 -2.69
CA CYS A 283 -7.52 -0.58 -3.82
C CYS A 283 -7.91 0.66 -4.63
N ARG A 284 -8.37 0.42 -5.85
CA ARG A 284 -8.79 1.49 -6.72
C ARG A 284 -10.15 2.02 -6.28
N ASP A 285 -10.30 3.33 -6.38
CA ASP A 285 -11.59 3.97 -6.26
C ASP A 285 -12.31 4.02 -7.62
N GLU A 286 -13.20 3.06 -7.83
CA GLU A 286 -13.93 2.88 -9.09
C GLU A 286 -15.24 3.67 -9.18
N ARG A 287 -15.57 4.54 -8.21
CA ARG A 287 -16.86 5.25 -8.27
C ARG A 287 -16.93 6.12 -9.53
N PRO A 288 -18.07 6.15 -10.25
CA PRO A 288 -18.19 6.91 -11.48
C PRO A 288 -17.93 8.41 -11.26
N ALA A 289 -17.14 9.03 -12.14
CA ALA A 289 -16.79 10.46 -12.09
C ALA A 289 -18.00 11.43 -12.09
N PHE A 290 -19.20 10.94 -12.38
CA PHE A 290 -20.43 11.72 -12.48
C PHE A 290 -21.25 11.78 -11.17
N LYS A 291 -20.92 10.97 -10.15
CA LYS A 291 -21.75 10.81 -8.93
C LYS A 291 -21.26 11.59 -7.70
N GLU A 292 -20.11 12.26 -7.77
CA GLU A 292 -19.52 13.02 -6.67
C GLU A 292 -18.86 14.31 -7.19
N PRO A 293 -18.53 15.30 -6.34
CA PRO A 293 -17.85 16.50 -6.80
C PRO A 293 -16.63 16.11 -7.64
N ARG A 294 -16.61 16.56 -8.90
CA ARG A 294 -15.54 16.25 -9.84
C ARG A 294 -14.22 16.65 -9.21
N LEU A 295 -13.27 15.71 -9.11
CA LEU A 295 -11.87 16.06 -8.87
C LEU A 295 -11.48 17.14 -9.87
N LYS A 296 -10.80 18.18 -9.40
CA LYS A 296 -10.31 19.18 -10.35
C LYS A 296 -9.26 18.51 -11.24
N PRO A 297 -9.11 18.97 -12.50
CA PRO A 297 -8.02 18.51 -13.34
C PRO A 297 -6.67 18.59 -12.60
N GLY A 298 -5.91 17.50 -12.61
CA GLY A 298 -4.65 17.41 -11.87
C GLY A 298 -4.80 17.19 -10.35
N GLU A 299 -5.97 16.77 -9.86
CA GLU A 299 -6.12 16.29 -8.48
C GLU A 299 -6.25 14.76 -8.44
N HIS A 300 -5.57 14.17 -7.47
CA HIS A 300 -5.74 12.78 -7.03
C HIS A 300 -6.54 12.79 -5.72
N SER A 301 -7.28 11.74 -5.41
CA SER A 301 -7.92 11.60 -4.09
C SER A 301 -7.56 10.31 -3.41
N ILE A 302 -7.44 10.40 -2.09
CA ILE A 302 -7.38 9.24 -1.20
C ILE A 302 -8.64 9.25 -0.33
N ARG A 303 -9.27 8.09 -0.21
CA ARG A 303 -10.33 7.84 0.73
C ARG A 303 -9.86 6.75 1.68
N LEU A 304 -9.67 7.12 2.95
CA LEU A 304 -9.20 6.24 4.01
C LEU A 304 -10.39 5.74 4.81
N PHE A 305 -10.59 4.43 4.79
CA PHE A 305 -11.56 3.75 5.63
C PHE A 305 -10.83 3.17 6.83
N PHE A 306 -11.29 3.55 8.02
CA PHE A 306 -10.83 3.02 9.29
C PHE A 306 -11.90 2.05 9.81
N PHE A 307 -11.58 0.76 9.85
CA PHE A 307 -12.46 -0.29 10.33
C PHE A 307 -11.99 -0.79 11.69
N PRO A 308 -12.64 -0.43 12.80
CA PRO A 308 -12.34 -1.00 14.10
C PRO A 308 -12.51 -2.51 14.07
N LEU A 309 -11.56 -3.21 14.68
CA LEU A 309 -11.46 -4.65 14.57
C LEU A 309 -12.01 -5.36 15.80
N PRO A 310 -12.86 -6.39 15.63
CA PRO A 310 -13.21 -7.32 16.69
C PRO A 310 -11.95 -7.97 17.27
N PRO A 311 -11.94 -8.34 18.57
CA PRO A 311 -10.77 -8.97 19.18
C PRO A 311 -10.29 -10.25 18.47
N SER A 312 -11.22 -11.00 17.88
CA SER A 312 -10.97 -12.26 17.15
C SER A 312 -10.47 -12.08 15.72
N TRP A 313 -10.64 -10.89 15.13
CA TRP A 313 -10.39 -10.66 13.72
C TRP A 313 -8.90 -10.75 13.42
N GLN A 314 -8.56 -11.48 12.36
CA GLN A 314 -7.17 -11.74 11.97
C GLN A 314 -7.01 -11.62 10.46
N ALA A 315 -5.98 -10.88 10.03
CA ALA A 315 -5.71 -10.58 8.63
C ALA A 315 -5.63 -11.84 7.75
N TYR A 316 -4.97 -12.90 8.21
CA TYR A 316 -4.84 -14.14 7.44
C TYR A 316 -6.18 -14.84 7.23
N ARG A 317 -7.17 -14.68 8.12
CA ARG A 317 -8.53 -15.24 7.94
C ARG A 317 -9.26 -14.52 6.83
N PHE A 318 -9.17 -13.19 6.83
CA PHE A 318 -9.72 -12.37 5.74
C PHE A 318 -9.08 -12.74 4.40
N VAL A 319 -7.75 -12.75 4.33
CA VAL A 319 -7.02 -13.08 3.10
C VAL A 319 -7.35 -14.49 2.60
N ALA A 320 -7.42 -15.48 3.49
CA ALA A 320 -7.82 -16.83 3.14
C ALA A 320 -9.29 -16.93 2.65
N SER A 321 -10.14 -15.96 2.99
CA SER A 321 -11.54 -15.90 2.55
C SER A 321 -11.74 -15.22 1.19
N LEU A 322 -10.68 -14.69 0.57
CA LEU A 322 -10.74 -14.08 -0.77
C LEU A 322 -10.96 -15.10 -1.88
N SER A 323 -10.87 -16.40 -1.57
CA SER A 323 -10.92 -17.53 -2.51
C SER A 323 -12.33 -17.94 -2.89
#